data_AF-A0A7V5XEB1-F1
#
_entry.id   AF-A0A7V5XEB1-F1
#
_cell.length_a   1.000
_cell.length_b   1.000
_cell.length_c   1.000
_cell.angle_alpha   90.00
_cell.angle_beta   90.00
_cell.angle_gamma   90.00
#
_symmetry.space_group_name_H-M   'P 1'
#
loop_
_entity.id
_entity.type
_entity.pdbx_description
1 polymer ?
#
loop_
_entity_poly.entity_id
_entity_poly.type
_entity_poly.pdbx_seq_one_letter_code
_entity_poly.pdbx_strand_id
1 'polypeptide(L)'
;MLDAAELDKLRLTADFGVLPRAWGDAAATGIMRSRPEDFQVIEQLPFEPSGEGEHLFVQVRKTGQNTRWVAKRLADAAGIDYRATGYAGLKDRRAVAEQWFSLHLPGQNDPVLPEIPDVEVLQQIRHGNKLRTGALAGNRFKLVLRDCNGDRNAIVERLERISAQGAPNYFGPQRFGRDARNLELLNVEGRVGREARSFGLSALRSALFN
;
A
#
# COMPACT_ATOMS: atom_id res chain seq x y z
N MET A 1 21.38 -21.62 -6.37
CA MET A 1 19.96 -21.94 -6.15
C MET A 1 19.81 -22.28 -4.68
N LEU A 2 18.74 -21.80 -4.05
CA LEU A 2 18.42 -22.17 -2.67
C LEU A 2 17.96 -23.63 -2.67
N ASP A 3 18.41 -24.40 -1.69
CA ASP A 3 17.90 -25.76 -1.50
C ASP A 3 16.49 -25.74 -0.89
N ALA A 4 15.85 -26.92 -0.83
CA ALA A 4 14.50 -27.05 -0.32
C ALA A 4 14.39 -26.65 1.17
N ALA A 5 15.40 -26.98 1.98
CA ALA A 5 15.40 -26.67 3.41
C ALA A 5 15.59 -25.16 3.66
N GLU A 6 16.40 -24.49 2.86
CA GLU A 6 16.57 -23.03 2.88
C GLU A 6 15.29 -22.31 2.48
N LEU A 7 14.61 -22.78 1.43
CA LEU A 7 13.33 -22.23 1.01
C LEU A 7 12.25 -22.39 2.09
N ASP A 8 12.18 -23.56 2.74
CA ASP A 8 11.21 -23.77 3.81
C ASP A 8 11.46 -22.86 5.01
N LYS A 9 12.73 -22.63 5.39
CA LYS A 9 13.07 -21.63 6.42
C LYS A 9 12.61 -20.22 6.04
N LEU A 10 12.83 -19.80 4.79
CA LEU A 10 12.39 -18.48 4.32
C LEU A 10 10.87 -18.35 4.23
N ARG A 11 10.16 -19.44 3.93
CA ARG A 11 8.69 -19.46 3.95
C ARG A 11 8.14 -19.26 5.35
N LEU A 12 8.79 -19.80 6.38
CA LEU A 12 8.40 -19.57 7.77
C LEU A 12 8.48 -18.09 8.14
N THR A 13 9.47 -17.34 7.64
CA THR A 13 9.56 -15.90 7.92
C THR A 13 8.55 -15.05 7.13
N ALA A 14 7.85 -15.66 6.18
CA ALA A 14 6.72 -15.06 5.47
C ALA A 14 5.36 -15.31 6.15
N ASP A 15 5.31 -16.17 7.18
CA ASP A 15 4.08 -16.58 7.86
C ASP A 15 3.95 -15.93 9.25
N PHE A 16 2.97 -15.03 9.36
CA PHE A 16 2.62 -14.36 10.62
C PHE A 16 2.13 -15.31 11.73
N GLY A 17 1.71 -16.53 11.38
CA GLY A 17 1.33 -17.55 12.35
C GLY A 17 2.49 -18.00 13.23
N VAL A 18 3.70 -18.04 12.67
CA VAL A 18 4.90 -18.61 13.32
C VAL A 18 5.95 -17.57 13.71
N LEU A 19 5.86 -16.34 13.17
CA LEU A 19 6.79 -15.27 13.54
C LEU A 19 6.70 -14.94 15.05
N PRO A 20 7.85 -14.61 15.70
CA PRO A 20 7.86 -14.19 17.09
C PRO A 20 6.94 -13.01 17.37
N ARG A 21 6.24 -13.05 18.50
CA ARG A 21 5.31 -12.00 18.93
C ARG A 21 5.90 -11.23 20.11
N ALA A 22 6.08 -9.92 19.95
CA ALA A 22 6.62 -9.07 21.01
C ALA A 22 5.76 -9.10 22.29
N TRP A 23 4.44 -9.28 22.14
CA TRP A 23 3.49 -9.15 23.24
C TRP A 23 2.80 -10.48 23.61
N GLY A 24 3.28 -11.62 23.10
CA GLY A 24 2.63 -12.91 23.24
C GLY A 24 1.44 -13.09 22.29
N ASP A 25 0.56 -14.03 22.60
CA ASP A 25 -0.55 -14.40 21.73
C ASP A 25 -1.56 -13.27 21.51
N ALA A 26 -2.39 -13.45 20.48
CA ALA A 26 -3.46 -12.51 20.16
C ALA A 26 -4.45 -12.41 21.33
N ALA A 27 -4.73 -11.20 21.78
CA ALA A 27 -5.67 -10.94 22.88
C ALA A 27 -7.14 -11.19 22.48
N ALA A 28 -7.43 -11.22 21.17
CA ALA A 28 -8.74 -11.47 20.61
C ALA A 28 -8.63 -11.95 19.16
N THR A 29 -9.73 -12.52 18.67
CA THR A 29 -9.97 -12.73 17.24
C THR A 29 -10.97 -11.70 16.72
N GLY A 30 -10.99 -11.50 15.40
CA GLY A 30 -11.95 -10.61 14.74
C GLY A 30 -11.77 -10.62 13.24
N ILE A 31 -12.73 -10.04 12.53
CA ILE A 31 -12.75 -9.97 11.07
C ILE A 31 -12.24 -8.60 10.64
N MET A 32 -11.14 -8.61 9.88
CA MET A 32 -10.61 -7.42 9.22
C MET A 32 -11.19 -7.30 7.80
N ARG A 33 -11.42 -6.06 7.33
CA ARG A 33 -11.84 -5.77 5.95
C ARG A 33 -13.15 -6.48 5.55
N SER A 34 -14.11 -6.55 6.46
CA SER A 34 -15.44 -7.11 6.14
C SER A 34 -16.13 -6.31 5.03
N ARG A 35 -15.91 -5.00 5.03
CA ARG A 35 -16.30 -4.04 3.99
C ARG A 35 -15.19 -3.01 3.78
N PRO A 36 -15.16 -2.29 2.63
CA PRO A 36 -14.09 -1.33 2.33
C PRO A 36 -13.89 -0.27 3.42
N GLU A 37 -14.97 0.21 4.04
CA GLU A 37 -14.96 1.29 5.04
C GLU A 37 -14.27 0.90 6.35
N ASP A 38 -14.09 -0.41 6.59
CA ASP A 38 -13.39 -0.94 7.76
C ASP A 38 -11.87 -0.81 7.62
N PHE A 39 -11.39 -0.50 6.42
CA PHE A 39 -9.98 -0.36 6.13
C PHE A 39 -9.76 0.93 5.37
N GLN A 40 -9.54 2.01 6.12
CA GLN A 40 -9.30 3.33 5.56
C GLN A 40 -7.81 3.63 5.58
N VAL A 41 -7.27 4.05 4.44
CA VAL A 41 -5.86 4.41 4.29
C VAL A 41 -5.76 5.81 3.74
N ILE A 42 -5.17 6.71 4.51
CA ILE A 42 -4.95 8.09 4.12
C ILE A 42 -3.47 8.28 3.84
N GLU A 43 -3.12 8.52 2.58
CA GLU A 43 -1.74 8.75 2.15
C GLU A 43 -1.21 10.10 2.67
N GLN A 44 -0.01 10.08 3.26
CA GLN A 44 0.67 11.29 3.73
C GLN A 44 1.89 11.56 2.86
N LEU A 45 1.89 12.70 2.18
CA LEU A 45 3.07 13.20 1.47
C LEU A 45 4.11 13.70 2.48
N PRO A 46 5.41 13.67 2.14
CA PRO A 46 6.47 14.25 2.98
C PRO A 46 6.60 15.77 2.80
N PHE A 47 5.70 16.39 2.04
CA PHE A 47 5.67 17.81 1.71
C PHE A 47 4.24 18.23 1.40
N GLU A 48 3.99 19.53 1.45
CA GLU A 48 2.76 20.13 0.92
C GLU A 48 2.95 20.51 -0.56
N PRO A 49 1.96 20.28 -1.44
CA PRO A 49 1.99 20.79 -2.80
C PRO A 49 2.23 22.31 -2.82
N SER A 50 3.06 22.79 -3.74
CA SER A 50 3.59 24.17 -3.70
C SER A 50 2.60 25.24 -4.14
N GLY A 51 1.49 24.88 -4.78
CA GLY A 51 0.53 25.83 -5.34
C GLY A 51 0.90 26.34 -6.74
N GLU A 52 2.08 26.00 -7.25
CA GLU A 52 2.57 26.37 -8.58
C GLU A 52 3.37 25.24 -9.24
N GLY A 53 3.47 25.28 -10.57
CA GLY A 53 4.26 24.34 -11.37
C GLY A 53 3.47 23.61 -12.46
N GLU A 54 4.15 22.74 -13.19
CA GLU A 54 3.56 22.05 -14.35
C GLU A 54 2.73 20.82 -13.99
N HIS A 55 2.79 20.34 -12.75
CA HIS A 55 1.99 19.20 -12.32
C HIS A 55 0.77 19.64 -11.51
N LEU A 56 -0.38 19.08 -11.81
CA LEU A 56 -1.56 19.20 -10.96
C LEU A 56 -1.64 17.98 -10.04
N PHE A 57 -1.54 18.22 -8.74
CA PHE A 57 -1.73 17.20 -7.72
C PHE A 57 -3.21 17.10 -7.42
N VAL A 58 -3.76 15.90 -7.55
CA VAL A 58 -5.17 15.60 -7.31
C VAL A 58 -5.23 14.61 -6.15
N GLN A 59 -5.78 15.03 -5.02
CA GLN A 59 -6.11 14.12 -3.94
C GLN A 59 -7.50 13.58 -4.17
N VAL A 60 -7.64 12.26 -4.13
CA VAL A 60 -8.93 11.60 -4.29
C VAL A 60 -9.19 10.63 -3.14
N ARG A 61 -10.46 10.49 -2.77
CA ARG A 61 -10.96 9.37 -1.97
C ARG A 61 -11.55 8.35 -2.94
N LYS A 62 -11.00 7.14 -2.96
CA LYS A 62 -11.48 6.03 -3.79
C LYS A 62 -12.02 4.89 -2.93
N THR A 63 -13.12 4.28 -3.33
CA THR A 63 -13.71 3.11 -2.67
C THR A 63 -13.77 1.96 -3.65
N GLY A 64 -13.21 0.78 -3.33
CA GLY A 64 -13.38 -0.37 -4.23
C GLY A 64 -12.58 -0.30 -5.55
N GLN A 65 -11.75 0.74 -5.74
CA GLN A 65 -11.01 0.99 -6.99
C GLN A 65 -9.50 0.79 -6.88
N ASN A 66 -8.89 0.34 -7.97
CA ASN A 66 -7.43 0.19 -8.08
C ASN A 66 -6.74 1.51 -8.41
N THR A 67 -5.58 1.80 -7.80
CA THR A 67 -4.79 3.03 -8.08
C THR A 67 -4.56 3.26 -9.57
N ARG A 68 -4.15 2.21 -10.32
CA ARG A 68 -3.87 2.33 -11.76
C ARG A 68 -5.12 2.66 -12.58
N TRP A 69 -6.27 2.14 -12.19
CA TRP A 69 -7.54 2.43 -12.86
C TRP A 69 -7.92 3.90 -12.65
N VAL A 70 -7.83 4.40 -11.42
CA VAL A 70 -8.09 5.81 -11.10
C VAL A 70 -7.13 6.73 -11.85
N ALA A 71 -5.82 6.42 -11.85
CA ALA A 71 -4.82 7.18 -12.63
C ALA A 71 -5.19 7.25 -14.12
N LYS A 72 -5.66 6.15 -14.72
CA LYS A 72 -6.10 6.15 -16.11
C LYS A 72 -7.33 7.03 -16.33
N ARG A 73 -8.33 6.97 -15.45
CA ARG A 73 -9.52 7.84 -15.54
C ARG A 73 -9.17 9.32 -15.42
N LEU A 74 -8.23 9.66 -14.54
CA LEU A 74 -7.72 11.03 -14.40
C LEU A 74 -6.93 11.48 -15.65
N ALA A 75 -6.12 10.59 -16.24
CA ALA A 75 -5.41 10.87 -17.48
C ALA A 75 -6.38 11.17 -18.64
N ASP A 76 -7.37 10.29 -18.82
CA ASP A 76 -8.40 10.41 -19.86
C ASP A 76 -9.18 11.73 -19.68
N ALA A 77 -9.56 12.07 -18.44
CA ALA A 77 -10.27 13.30 -18.10
C ALA A 77 -9.45 14.57 -18.38
N ALA A 78 -8.14 14.51 -18.17
CA ALA A 78 -7.23 15.62 -18.43
C ALA A 78 -6.68 15.65 -19.88
N GLY A 79 -7.06 14.68 -20.72
CA GLY A 79 -6.59 14.61 -22.11
C GLY A 79 -5.09 14.33 -22.25
N ILE A 80 -4.48 13.63 -21.29
CA ILE A 80 -3.04 13.34 -21.26
C ILE A 80 -2.74 11.83 -21.37
N ASP A 81 -1.52 11.49 -21.79
CA ASP A 81 -1.05 10.10 -21.78
C ASP A 81 -0.96 9.56 -20.33
N TYR A 82 -1.28 8.28 -20.12
CA TYR A 82 -1.19 7.65 -18.80
C TYR A 82 0.21 7.80 -18.15
N ARG A 83 1.30 7.84 -18.94
CA ARG A 83 2.66 8.05 -18.44
C ARG A 83 2.89 9.47 -17.91
N ALA A 84 2.06 10.43 -18.26
CA ALA A 84 2.05 11.77 -17.66
C ALA A 84 1.42 11.78 -16.25
N THR A 85 0.83 10.67 -15.81
CA THR A 85 0.38 10.49 -14.43
C THR A 85 1.47 9.95 -13.51
N GLY A 86 1.41 10.32 -12.23
CA GLY A 86 2.27 9.81 -11.16
C GLY A 86 1.49 9.55 -9.87
N TYR A 87 1.97 8.64 -9.04
CA TYR A 87 1.42 8.31 -7.72
C TYR A 87 2.52 7.69 -6.85
N ALA A 88 2.42 7.85 -5.52
CA ALA A 88 3.47 7.44 -4.60
C ALA A 88 3.50 5.93 -4.33
N GLY A 89 2.37 5.25 -4.47
CA GLY A 89 2.30 3.80 -4.26
C GLY A 89 0.99 3.20 -4.74
N LEU A 90 0.89 1.88 -4.69
CA LEU A 90 -0.38 1.20 -4.93
C LEU A 90 -1.17 1.14 -3.62
N LYS A 91 -2.48 1.37 -3.72
CA LYS A 91 -3.43 1.20 -2.62
C LYS A 91 -4.35 0.04 -2.94
N ASP A 92 -4.73 -0.70 -1.90
CA ASP A 92 -5.63 -1.84 -2.03
C ASP A 92 -6.98 -1.43 -2.61
N ARG A 93 -7.61 -2.35 -3.33
CA ARG A 93 -8.97 -2.24 -3.85
C ARG A 93 -10.00 -2.46 -2.75
N ARG A 94 -9.72 -3.36 -1.80
CA ARG A 94 -10.61 -3.69 -0.67
C ARG A 94 -10.41 -2.73 0.50
N ALA A 95 -10.57 -1.44 0.23
CA ALA A 95 -10.33 -0.34 1.15
C ALA A 95 -11.04 0.94 0.67
N VAL A 96 -11.26 1.87 1.59
CA VAL A 96 -11.41 3.30 1.27
C VAL A 96 -10.01 3.91 1.34
N ALA A 97 -9.55 4.56 0.28
CA ALA A 97 -8.21 5.14 0.25
C ALA A 97 -8.24 6.60 -0.19
N GLU A 98 -7.62 7.47 0.61
CA GLU A 98 -7.26 8.81 0.19
C GLU A 98 -5.84 8.78 -0.37
N GLN A 99 -5.71 9.16 -1.64
CA GLN A 99 -4.49 8.98 -2.40
C GLN A 99 -4.21 10.19 -3.28
N TRP A 100 -2.93 10.54 -3.41
CA TRP A 100 -2.47 11.59 -4.30
C TRP A 100 -2.07 11.02 -5.67
N PHE A 101 -2.47 11.77 -6.69
CA PHE A 101 -2.03 11.60 -8.07
C PHE A 101 -1.40 12.91 -8.54
N SER A 102 -0.47 12.85 -9.48
CA SER A 102 0.06 14.02 -10.19
C SER A 102 -0.22 13.87 -11.67
N LEU A 103 -0.69 14.93 -12.32
CA LEU A 103 -0.98 15.01 -13.76
C LEU A 103 -0.02 16.04 -14.36
N HIS A 104 0.81 15.67 -15.34
CA HIS A 104 1.70 16.64 -15.99
C HIS A 104 0.92 17.45 -17.03
N LEU A 105 0.76 18.75 -16.78
CA LEU A 105 -0.07 19.69 -17.52
C LEU A 105 0.71 21.01 -17.77
N PRO A 106 1.82 20.96 -18.53
CA PRO A 106 2.65 22.15 -18.78
C PRO A 106 1.91 23.17 -19.63
N GLY A 107 1.83 24.42 -19.15
CA GLY A 107 1.16 25.52 -19.85
C GLY A 107 -0.36 25.35 -20.04
N GLN A 108 -0.98 24.33 -19.44
CA GLN A 108 -2.42 24.09 -19.49
C GLN A 108 -3.08 24.59 -18.22
N ASN A 109 -4.33 25.06 -18.33
CA ASN A 109 -5.17 25.36 -17.18
C ASN A 109 -5.56 24.07 -16.43
N ASP A 110 -6.02 24.22 -15.20
CA ASP A 110 -6.53 23.10 -14.40
C ASP A 110 -7.82 22.56 -15.04
N PRO A 111 -7.89 21.25 -15.37
CA PRO A 111 -9.08 20.66 -15.94
C PRO A 111 -10.21 20.59 -14.91
N VAL A 112 -11.44 20.74 -15.37
CA VAL A 112 -12.61 20.33 -14.58
C VAL A 112 -12.75 18.82 -14.70
N LEU A 113 -12.43 18.10 -13.62
CA LEU A 113 -12.51 16.66 -13.60
C LEU A 113 -13.98 16.21 -13.58
N PRO A 114 -14.39 15.27 -14.47
CA PRO A 114 -15.74 14.75 -14.47
C PRO A 114 -15.96 13.85 -13.25
N GLU A 115 -17.22 13.52 -12.99
CA GLU A 115 -17.55 12.49 -12.02
C GLU A 115 -16.95 11.14 -12.44
N ILE A 116 -16.24 10.50 -11.51
CA ILE A 116 -15.67 9.18 -11.69
C ILE A 116 -16.33 8.26 -10.67
N PRO A 117 -17.00 7.16 -11.09
CA PRO A 117 -17.65 6.25 -10.16
C PRO A 117 -16.71 5.77 -9.05
N ASP A 118 -17.21 5.80 -7.81
CA ASP A 118 -16.49 5.44 -6.58
C ASP A 118 -15.20 6.23 -6.31
N VAL A 119 -15.05 7.40 -6.92
CA VAL A 119 -13.91 8.30 -6.74
C VAL A 119 -14.40 9.73 -6.51
N GLU A 120 -14.10 10.26 -5.35
CA GLU A 120 -14.36 11.64 -4.96
C GLU A 120 -13.05 12.44 -5.03
N VAL A 121 -13.05 13.55 -5.78
CA VAL A 121 -11.91 14.49 -5.78
C VAL A 121 -12.02 15.38 -4.54
N LEU A 122 -11.02 15.31 -3.66
CA LEU A 122 -10.98 16.06 -2.41
C LEU A 122 -10.36 17.44 -2.60
N GLN A 123 -9.27 17.52 -3.37
CA GLN A 123 -8.58 18.78 -3.66
C GLN A 123 -7.66 18.66 -4.87
N GLN A 124 -7.34 19.81 -5.45
CA GLN A 124 -6.43 19.98 -6.58
C GLN A 124 -5.47 21.13 -6.28
N ILE A 125 -4.16 20.89 -6.36
CA ILE A 125 -3.13 21.89 -6.06
C ILE A 125 -1.95 21.71 -7.03
N ARG A 126 -1.38 22.79 -7.56
CA ARG A 126 -0.20 22.69 -8.44
C ARG A 126 1.07 22.34 -7.68
N HIS A 127 2.00 21.69 -8.36
CA HIS A 127 3.34 21.39 -7.87
C HIS A 127 4.38 21.32 -9.00
N GLY A 128 5.64 21.62 -8.67
CA GLY A 128 6.72 21.63 -9.65
C GLY A 128 7.16 20.24 -10.13
N ASN A 129 7.04 19.21 -9.29
CA ASN A 129 7.61 17.89 -9.57
C ASN A 129 6.53 16.81 -9.72
N LYS A 130 6.78 15.85 -10.62
CA LYS A 130 5.97 14.63 -10.72
C LYS A 130 6.00 13.84 -9.41
N LEU A 131 4.84 13.35 -8.95
CA LEU A 131 4.75 12.40 -7.85
C LEU A 131 5.26 11.01 -8.29
N ARG A 132 6.38 10.57 -7.70
CA ARG A 132 7.05 9.31 -8.06
C ARG A 132 6.73 8.22 -7.04
N THR A 133 6.80 6.96 -7.47
CA THR A 133 6.72 5.80 -6.56
C THR A 133 7.73 5.93 -5.43
N GLY A 134 7.28 5.70 -4.19
CA GLY A 134 8.07 5.85 -2.97
C GLY A 134 8.04 7.24 -2.35
N ALA A 135 7.50 8.26 -3.03
CA ALA A 135 7.41 9.63 -2.51
C ALA A 135 6.23 9.83 -1.54
N LEU A 136 6.19 9.06 -0.46
CA LEU A 136 5.26 9.23 0.66
C LEU A 136 6.02 9.21 2.00
N ALA A 137 5.55 9.97 2.98
CA ALA A 137 6.05 9.88 4.36
C ALA A 137 5.50 8.64 5.06
N GLY A 138 4.25 8.28 4.77
CA GLY A 138 3.57 7.17 5.42
C GLY A 138 2.10 7.10 5.04
N ASN A 139 1.34 6.31 5.81
CA ASN A 139 -0.10 6.24 5.68
C ASN A 139 -0.72 6.27 7.07
N ARG A 140 -1.78 7.06 7.23
CA ARG A 140 -2.64 7.00 8.41
C ARG A 140 -3.71 5.97 8.16
N PHE A 141 -3.82 5.00 9.06
CA PHE A 141 -4.84 3.96 8.99
C PHE A 141 -5.98 4.25 9.97
N LYS A 142 -7.21 4.04 9.53
CA LYS A 142 -8.37 3.89 10.41
C LYS A 142 -8.99 2.53 10.12
N LEU A 143 -8.92 1.67 11.13
CA LEU A 143 -9.27 0.26 11.01
C LEU A 143 -10.46 -0.06 11.91
N VAL A 144 -11.37 -0.88 11.42
CA VAL A 144 -12.46 -1.47 12.19
C VAL A 144 -12.30 -2.98 12.14
N LEU A 145 -12.15 -3.60 13.31
CA LEU A 145 -12.29 -5.04 13.46
C LEU A 145 -13.75 -5.34 13.82
N ARG A 146 -14.36 -6.28 13.09
CA ARG A 146 -15.73 -6.73 13.35
C ARG A 146 -15.74 -8.08 14.03
N ASP A 147 -16.86 -8.41 14.66
CA ASP A 147 -17.10 -9.72 15.29
C ASP A 147 -15.95 -10.12 16.22
N CYS A 148 -15.51 -9.15 17.03
CA CYS A 148 -14.39 -9.34 17.94
C CYS A 148 -14.77 -10.30 19.06
N ASN A 149 -14.00 -11.37 19.23
CA ASN A 149 -14.12 -12.31 20.32
C ASN A 149 -12.84 -12.31 21.17
N GLY A 150 -12.97 -11.88 22.42
CA GLY A 150 -11.88 -11.76 23.38
C GLY A 150 -12.28 -10.85 24.53
N ASP A 151 -11.48 -10.85 25.60
CA ASP A 151 -11.70 -9.95 26.73
C ASP A 151 -11.39 -8.50 26.34
N ARG A 152 -12.34 -7.60 26.60
CA ARG A 152 -12.20 -6.17 26.29
C ARG A 152 -11.01 -5.56 27.02
N ASN A 153 -10.78 -5.91 28.28
CA ASN A 153 -9.70 -5.33 29.06
C ASN A 153 -8.34 -5.79 28.51
N ALA A 154 -8.18 -7.07 28.19
CA ALA A 154 -6.99 -7.60 27.53
C ALA A 154 -6.71 -6.93 26.16
N ILE A 155 -7.74 -6.64 25.36
CA ILE A 155 -7.58 -5.90 24.10
C ILE A 155 -7.09 -4.47 24.35
N VAL A 156 -7.69 -3.75 25.29
CA VAL A 156 -7.31 -2.37 25.63
C VAL A 156 -5.86 -2.33 26.12
N GLU A 157 -5.49 -3.22 27.06
CA GLU A 157 -4.12 -3.32 27.57
C GLU A 157 -3.12 -3.61 26.43
N ARG A 158 -3.47 -4.48 25.48
CA ARG A 158 -2.64 -4.77 24.30
C ARG A 158 -2.44 -3.53 23.44
N LEU A 159 -3.50 -2.78 23.16
CA LEU A 159 -3.43 -1.56 22.34
C LEU A 159 -2.60 -0.48 23.02
N GLU A 160 -2.75 -0.28 24.33
CA GLU A 160 -1.92 0.64 25.12
C GLU A 160 -0.44 0.26 25.05
N ARG A 161 -0.12 -1.03 25.19
CA ARG A 161 1.26 -1.51 25.09
C ARG A 161 1.86 -1.29 23.70
N ILE A 162 1.10 -1.56 22.64
CA ILE A 162 1.52 -1.29 21.25
C ILE A 162 1.72 0.22 21.04
N SER A 163 0.85 1.07 21.60
CA SER A 163 0.99 2.52 21.49
C SER A 163 2.26 3.03 22.18
N ALA A 164 2.63 2.45 23.33
CA ALA A 164 3.78 2.89 24.11
C ALA A 164 5.12 2.33 23.59
N GLN A 165 5.14 1.10 23.10
CA GLN A 165 6.37 0.35 22.80
C GLN A 165 6.48 -0.13 21.35
N GLY A 166 5.44 0.08 20.55
CA GLY A 166 5.39 -0.33 19.15
C GLY A 166 5.07 -1.82 18.94
N ALA A 167 5.40 -2.29 17.75
CA ALA A 167 5.25 -3.68 17.34
C ALA A 167 6.39 -4.05 16.38
N PRO A 168 6.70 -5.35 16.20
CA PRO A 168 7.66 -5.79 15.20
C PRO A 168 7.30 -5.29 13.80
N ASN A 169 8.28 -4.70 13.10
CA ASN A 169 8.07 -4.09 11.78
C ASN A 169 8.18 -5.11 10.64
N TYR A 170 7.47 -6.23 10.75
CA TYR A 170 7.55 -7.30 9.77
C TYR A 170 7.00 -6.89 8.40
N PHE A 171 7.64 -7.38 7.34
CA PHE A 171 7.03 -7.43 6.02
C PHE A 171 5.89 -8.45 6.03
N GLY A 172 4.68 -8.01 5.67
CA GLY A 172 3.51 -8.89 5.65
C GLY A 172 3.46 -9.89 4.49
N PRO A 173 2.57 -10.90 4.57
CA PRO A 173 2.48 -12.00 3.59
C PRO A 173 2.35 -11.53 2.13
N GLN A 174 1.66 -10.40 1.91
CA GLN A 174 1.52 -9.78 0.58
C GLN A 174 2.87 -9.49 -0.10
N ARG A 175 3.94 -9.22 0.66
CA ARG A 175 5.29 -8.99 0.14
C ARG A 175 5.86 -10.22 -0.57
N PHE A 176 5.51 -11.40 -0.09
CA PHE A 176 6.01 -12.69 -0.56
C PHE A 176 5.13 -13.29 -1.66
N GLY A 177 4.05 -12.61 -2.06
CA GLY A 177 3.12 -13.11 -3.05
C GLY A 177 2.19 -14.18 -2.48
N ARG A 178 1.37 -14.77 -3.34
CA ARG A 178 0.47 -15.87 -2.95
C ARG A 178 1.32 -17.08 -2.54
N ASP A 179 1.06 -17.63 -1.36
CA ASP A 179 1.74 -18.82 -0.82
C ASP A 179 3.28 -18.67 -0.81
N ALA A 180 3.78 -17.46 -0.57
CA ALA A 180 5.20 -17.08 -0.56
C ALA A 180 5.97 -17.36 -1.87
N ARG A 181 5.27 -17.55 -2.99
CA ARG A 181 5.84 -17.91 -4.30
C ARG A 181 6.87 -16.93 -4.85
N ASN A 182 6.89 -15.68 -4.37
CA ASN A 182 7.92 -14.73 -4.79
C ASN A 182 9.33 -15.17 -4.35
N LEU A 183 9.47 -15.98 -3.29
CA LEU A 183 10.77 -16.51 -2.84
C LEU A 183 11.38 -17.51 -3.85
N GLU A 184 10.55 -18.14 -4.67
CA GLU A 184 10.97 -19.14 -5.67
C GLU A 184 11.37 -18.50 -7.01
N LEU A 185 11.04 -17.22 -7.23
CA LEU A 185 11.27 -16.54 -8.53
C LEU A 185 12.76 -16.47 -8.93
N LEU A 186 13.66 -16.62 -7.97
CA LEU A 186 15.11 -16.67 -8.19
C LEU A 186 15.66 -18.10 -8.24
N ASN A 187 14.82 -19.11 -7.99
CA ASN A 187 15.19 -20.52 -7.94
C ASN A 187 14.82 -21.28 -9.21
N VAL A 188 15.07 -20.64 -10.36
CA VAL A 188 14.83 -21.22 -11.68
C VAL A 188 16.15 -21.31 -12.45
N GLU A 189 16.29 -22.35 -13.26
CA GLU A 189 17.41 -22.46 -14.18
C GLU A 189 17.24 -21.48 -15.35
N GLY A 190 18.32 -20.78 -15.71
CA GLY A 190 18.33 -19.83 -16.82
C GLY A 190 17.98 -18.39 -16.45
N ARG A 191 17.58 -17.61 -17.45
CA ARG A 191 17.46 -16.14 -17.33
C ARG A 191 16.10 -15.73 -16.78
N VAL A 192 16.11 -15.13 -15.58
CA VAL A 192 14.91 -14.53 -14.98
C VAL A 192 14.63 -13.16 -15.61
N GLY A 193 13.38 -12.94 -16.02
CA GLY A 193 12.92 -11.63 -16.50
C GLY A 193 13.10 -10.53 -15.45
N ARG A 194 13.31 -9.28 -15.89
CA ARG A 194 13.63 -8.14 -15.00
C ARG A 194 12.61 -7.94 -13.87
N GLU A 195 11.33 -8.07 -14.18
CA GLU A 195 10.23 -7.91 -13.22
C GLU A 195 10.22 -9.04 -12.18
N ALA A 196 10.24 -10.29 -12.63
CA ALA A 196 10.32 -11.46 -11.74
C ALA A 196 11.56 -11.41 -10.83
N ARG A 197 12.71 -10.99 -11.37
CA ARG A 197 13.93 -10.78 -10.58
C ARG A 197 13.74 -9.70 -9.52
N SER A 198 13.07 -8.60 -9.84
CA SER A 198 12.79 -7.52 -8.88
C SER A 198 11.89 -7.98 -7.74
N PHE A 199 10.83 -8.73 -8.05
CA PHE A 199 9.95 -9.31 -7.03
C PHE A 199 10.67 -10.34 -6.17
N GLY A 200 11.44 -11.26 -6.78
CA GLY A 200 12.19 -12.28 -6.05
C GLY A 200 13.23 -11.72 -5.10
N LEU A 201 14.03 -10.75 -5.55
CA LEU A 201 14.99 -10.05 -4.68
C LEU A 201 14.28 -9.27 -3.57
N SER A 202 13.10 -8.72 -3.84
CA SER A 202 12.30 -8.05 -2.82
C SER A 202 11.72 -8.99 -1.78
N ALA A 203 11.33 -10.20 -2.16
CA ALA A 203 10.83 -11.20 -1.22
C ALA A 203 11.98 -11.74 -0.37
N LEU A 204 13.10 -12.12 -0.99
CA LEU A 204 14.26 -12.68 -0.30
C LEU A 204 14.79 -11.74 0.79
N ARG A 205 15.05 -10.47 0.45
CA ARG A 205 15.56 -9.49 1.45
C ARG A 205 14.57 -9.24 2.58
N SER A 206 13.26 -9.34 2.30
CA SER A 206 12.22 -9.19 3.31
C SER A 206 12.13 -10.40 4.23
N ALA A 207 12.34 -11.61 3.69
CA ALA A 207 12.35 -12.86 4.46
C ALA A 207 13.58 -12.98 5.36
N LEU A 208 14.72 -12.42 4.94
CA LEU A 208 15.93 -12.33 5.77
C LEU A 208 15.83 -11.27 6.86
N PHE A 209 14.99 -10.24 6.65
CA PHE A 209 14.77 -9.18 7.63
C PHE A 209 13.77 -9.61 8.72
N ASN A 210 12.69 -10.29 8.31
CA ASN A 210 11.69 -10.85 9.21
C ASN A 210 12.31 -11.93 10.10
#